data_AF-A0A922IT28-F1
#
_entry.id   AF-A0A922IT28-F1
#
_cell.length_a   1.000
_cell.length_b   1.000
_cell.length_c   1.000
_cell.angle_alpha   90.00
_cell.angle_beta   90.00
_cell.angle_gamma   90.00
#
_symmetry.space_group_name_H-M   'P 1'
#
loop_
_entity.id
_entity.type
_entity.pdbx_description
1 polymer ?
#
loop_
_entity_poly.entity_id
_entity_poly.type
_entity_poly.pdbx_seq_one_letter_code
_entity_poly.pdbx_strand_id
1 'polypeptide(L)'
;MDQSIDDVKTLTIRVIDHMFKIPSDQGYGSNEFKSIIHLFDRSFFAIENSKNAMEDYRLWIATKVLSSGEYPYRLTQIFTNLGEHSFGSLSVGKESYNEQYIELLSSFQLTLCNYLELSELLAEKMSMQDAYLKEIYRIHQAILSYNGTCSEEKKITLVVEIVVKTLYNMLQHESPIICSALKKHNLIDIVTHYAKSTNTNLQIASYLSLAYIYNEDQLIPGDDENINFMVNMLASALDKPSTRIYGYSCEEILKG
;
A
#
# COMPACT_ATOMS: atom_id res chain seq x y z
N MET A 1 -9.89 -23.94 22.45
CA MET A 1 -10.69 -24.41 21.29
C MET A 1 -10.05 -23.79 20.08
N ASP A 2 -9.50 -24.60 19.18
CA ASP A 2 -9.01 -24.09 17.91
C ASP A 2 -10.21 -23.62 17.08
N GLN A 3 -10.24 -22.34 16.74
CA GLN A 3 -11.29 -21.78 15.90
C GLN A 3 -11.14 -22.34 14.49
N SER A 4 -12.23 -22.79 13.87
CA SER A 4 -12.17 -23.32 12.50
C SER A 4 -11.77 -22.22 11.52
N ILE A 5 -11.03 -22.56 10.46
CA ILE A 5 -10.68 -21.62 9.37
C ILE A 5 -11.95 -21.00 8.75
N ASP A 6 -13.04 -21.77 8.67
CA ASP A 6 -14.31 -21.27 8.13
C ASP A 6 -14.98 -20.25 9.06
N ASP A 7 -14.81 -20.40 10.39
CA ASP A 7 -15.27 -19.41 11.35
C ASP A 7 -14.46 -18.11 11.23
N VAL A 8 -13.14 -18.22 11.03
CA VAL A 8 -12.26 -17.07 10.79
C VAL A 8 -12.66 -16.34 9.50
N LYS A 9 -12.87 -17.07 8.39
CA LYS A 9 -13.35 -16.49 7.13
C LYS A 9 -14.68 -15.77 7.32
N THR A 10 -15.63 -16.40 8.01
CA THR A 10 -16.94 -15.81 8.27
C THR A 10 -16.84 -14.53 9.10
N LEU A 11 -16.00 -14.52 10.13
CA LEU A 11 -15.76 -13.34 10.95
C LEU A 11 -15.13 -12.21 10.15
N THR A 12 -14.11 -12.52 9.34
CA THR A 12 -13.43 -11.53 8.49
C THR A 12 -14.39 -10.91 7.48
N ILE A 13 -15.24 -11.70 6.83
CA ILE A 13 -16.28 -11.18 5.93
C ILE A 13 -17.21 -10.22 6.69
N ARG A 14 -17.66 -10.60 7.89
CA ARG A 14 -18.52 -9.71 8.71
C ARG A 14 -17.82 -8.39 9.06
N VAL A 15 -16.53 -8.44 9.38
CA VAL A 15 -15.73 -7.23 9.66
C VAL A 15 -15.68 -6.32 8.43
N ILE A 16 -15.36 -6.87 7.26
CA ILE A 16 -15.29 -6.12 6.00
C ILE A 16 -16.67 -5.55 5.63
N ASP A 17 -17.72 -6.35 5.71
CA ASP A 17 -19.09 -5.93 5.40
C ASP A 17 -19.56 -4.82 6.34
N HIS A 18 -19.21 -4.91 7.62
CA HIS A 18 -19.54 -3.88 8.60
C HIS A 18 -18.81 -2.58 8.29
N MET A 19 -17.51 -2.66 7.98
CA MET A 19 -16.70 -1.51 7.58
C MET A 19 -17.32 -0.76 6.39
N PHE A 20 -17.89 -1.49 5.41
CA PHE A 20 -18.50 -0.90 4.22
C PHE A 20 -19.89 -0.32 4.43
N LYS A 21 -20.58 -0.70 5.51
CA LYS A 21 -21.90 -0.16 5.86
C LYS A 21 -21.83 1.14 6.65
N ILE A 22 -20.66 1.48 7.20
CA ILE A 22 -20.48 2.73 7.94
C ILE A 22 -20.53 3.91 6.96
N PRO A 23 -21.44 4.87 7.16
CA PRO A 23 -21.66 5.96 6.22
C PRO A 23 -20.50 6.97 6.24
N SER A 24 -20.17 7.49 5.06
CA SER A 24 -18.98 8.33 4.81
C SER A 24 -19.07 9.76 5.37
N ASP A 25 -20.28 10.27 5.56
CA ASP A 25 -20.57 11.66 5.94
C ASP A 25 -20.39 11.94 7.44
N GLN A 26 -20.50 10.91 8.30
CA GLN A 26 -20.36 11.05 9.75
C GLN A 26 -19.65 9.88 10.45
N GLY A 27 -19.49 8.73 9.77
CA GLY A 27 -19.05 7.50 10.42
C GLY A 27 -17.54 7.41 10.66
N TYR A 28 -16.69 8.02 9.83
CA TYR A 28 -15.25 7.75 9.86
C TYR A 28 -14.50 8.38 11.03
N GLY A 29 -15.06 9.43 11.63
CA GLY A 29 -14.54 9.99 12.89
C GLY A 29 -15.00 9.23 14.15
N SER A 30 -15.88 8.24 14.01
CA SER A 30 -16.50 7.55 15.15
C SER A 30 -15.59 6.50 15.78
N ASN A 31 -15.81 6.20 17.06
CA ASN A 31 -15.16 5.09 17.76
C ASN A 31 -15.51 3.73 17.15
N GLU A 32 -16.69 3.60 16.53
CA GLU A 32 -17.10 2.39 15.83
C GLU A 32 -16.21 2.15 14.61
N PHE A 33 -16.00 3.17 13.78
CA PHE A 33 -15.14 3.04 12.61
C PHE A 33 -13.68 2.81 13.00
N LYS A 34 -13.18 3.50 14.02
CA LYS A 34 -11.84 3.23 14.57
C LYS A 34 -11.69 1.77 15.00
N SER A 35 -12.72 1.22 15.65
CA SER A 35 -12.72 -0.18 16.09
C SER A 35 -12.77 -1.15 14.92
N ILE A 36 -13.56 -0.87 13.87
CA ILE A 36 -13.66 -1.77 12.72
C ILE A 36 -12.39 -1.76 11.87
N ILE A 37 -11.72 -0.63 11.70
CA ILE A 37 -10.42 -0.55 11.01
C ILE A 37 -9.37 -1.39 11.75
N HIS A 38 -9.36 -1.32 13.08
CA HIS A 38 -8.47 -2.15 13.90
C HIS A 38 -8.77 -3.66 13.77
N LEU A 39 -10.05 -4.02 13.67
CA LEU A 39 -10.45 -5.41 13.40
C LEU A 39 -10.08 -5.85 11.99
N PHE A 40 -10.18 -4.95 11.00
CA PHE A 40 -9.78 -5.22 9.63
C PHE A 40 -8.26 -5.46 9.53
N ASP A 41 -7.44 -4.63 10.16
CA ASP A 41 -5.99 -4.84 10.26
C ASP A 41 -5.64 -6.20 10.87
N ARG A 42 -6.24 -6.51 12.03
CA ARG A 42 -6.07 -7.81 12.69
C ARG A 42 -6.58 -8.99 11.86
N SER A 43 -7.53 -8.79 10.96
CA SER A 43 -8.07 -9.87 10.13
C SER A 43 -7.01 -10.49 9.22
N PHE A 44 -6.00 -9.72 8.79
CA PHE A 44 -4.88 -10.26 8.01
C PHE A 44 -4.05 -11.25 8.82
N PHE A 45 -3.93 -11.04 10.13
CA PHE A 45 -3.14 -11.87 11.06
C PHE A 45 -3.98 -12.91 11.82
N ALA A 46 -5.23 -13.15 11.44
CA ALA A 46 -6.15 -14.01 12.20
C ALA A 46 -5.75 -15.49 12.29
N ILE A 47 -4.85 -15.98 11.41
CA ILE A 47 -4.30 -17.33 11.45
C ILE A 47 -2.78 -17.23 11.62
N GLU A 48 -2.26 -17.73 12.75
CA GLU A 48 -0.83 -17.61 13.09
C GLU A 48 -0.09 -18.96 13.06
N ASN A 49 -0.79 -20.07 13.32
CA ASN A 49 -0.13 -21.35 13.69
C ASN A 49 0.20 -22.28 12.50
N SER A 50 -0.33 -22.02 11.30
CA SER A 50 -0.10 -22.85 10.12
C SER A 50 0.17 -21.98 8.91
N LYS A 51 1.41 -22.02 8.40
CA LYS A 51 1.86 -21.18 7.28
C LYS A 51 0.99 -21.39 6.04
N ASN A 52 0.74 -22.63 5.64
CA ASN A 52 -0.10 -22.94 4.47
C ASN A 52 -1.54 -22.47 4.67
N ALA A 53 -2.13 -22.73 5.83
CA ALA A 53 -3.51 -22.31 6.11
C ALA A 53 -3.65 -20.78 6.14
N MET A 54 -2.64 -20.08 6.66
CA MET A 54 -2.55 -18.63 6.69
C MET A 54 -2.45 -18.06 5.27
N GLU A 55 -1.56 -18.59 4.44
CA GLU A 55 -1.39 -18.18 3.04
C GLU A 55 -2.68 -18.42 2.22
N ASP A 56 -3.26 -19.62 2.33
CA ASP A 56 -4.53 -19.98 1.67
C ASP A 56 -5.68 -19.07 2.10
N TYR A 57 -5.79 -18.78 3.39
CA TYR A 57 -6.81 -17.88 3.93
C TYR A 57 -6.65 -16.46 3.40
N ARG A 58 -5.44 -15.88 3.48
CA ARG A 58 -5.20 -14.49 3.06
C ARG A 58 -5.41 -14.32 1.56
N LEU A 59 -4.91 -15.26 0.77
CA LEU A 59 -5.14 -15.28 -0.68
C LEU A 59 -6.63 -15.42 -1.00
N TRP A 60 -7.34 -16.30 -0.30
CA TRP A 60 -8.78 -16.46 -0.47
C TRP A 60 -9.55 -15.17 -0.16
N ILE A 61 -9.23 -14.46 0.93
CA ILE A 61 -9.84 -13.16 1.23
C ILE A 61 -9.55 -12.15 0.13
N ALA A 62 -8.30 -12.02 -0.30
CA ALA A 62 -7.91 -11.07 -1.34
C ALA A 62 -8.65 -11.34 -2.68
N THR A 63 -8.62 -12.60 -3.14
CA THR A 63 -9.13 -12.98 -4.46
C THR A 63 -10.64 -13.20 -4.49
N LYS A 64 -11.24 -13.80 -3.46
CA LYS A 64 -12.66 -14.19 -3.46
C LYS A 64 -13.58 -13.18 -2.79
N VAL A 65 -13.07 -12.39 -1.84
CA VAL A 65 -13.88 -11.39 -1.12
C VAL A 65 -13.56 -10.00 -1.64
N LEU A 66 -12.35 -9.49 -1.41
CA LEU A 66 -11.99 -8.09 -1.69
C LEU A 66 -12.01 -7.74 -3.19
N SER A 67 -11.77 -8.71 -4.07
CA SER A 67 -11.80 -8.51 -5.53
C SER A 67 -13.21 -8.63 -6.15
N SER A 68 -14.23 -8.97 -5.35
CA SER A 68 -15.56 -9.34 -5.84
C SER A 68 -16.56 -8.20 -5.79
N GLY A 69 -17.58 -8.23 -6.66
CA GLY A 69 -18.73 -7.33 -6.61
C GLY A 69 -18.37 -5.85 -6.49
N GLU A 70 -18.94 -5.16 -5.50
CA GLU A 70 -18.69 -3.75 -5.21
C GLU A 70 -17.47 -3.51 -4.29
N TYR A 71 -16.78 -4.55 -3.81
CA TYR A 71 -15.73 -4.38 -2.79
C TYR A 71 -14.60 -3.44 -3.24
N PRO A 72 -14.04 -3.54 -4.47
CA PRO A 72 -13.01 -2.60 -4.93
C PRO A 72 -13.46 -1.14 -4.94
N TYR A 73 -14.72 -0.89 -5.30
CA TYR A 73 -15.31 0.44 -5.28
C TYR A 73 -15.47 0.95 -3.85
N ARG A 74 -15.95 0.13 -2.91
CA ARG A 74 -16.10 0.50 -1.49
C ARG A 74 -14.76 0.75 -0.80
N LEU A 75 -13.74 -0.07 -1.08
CA LEU A 75 -12.37 0.16 -0.62
C LEU A 75 -11.85 1.51 -1.11
N THR A 76 -12.09 1.83 -2.38
CA THR A 76 -11.73 3.11 -2.96
C THR A 76 -12.43 4.27 -2.26
N GLN A 77 -13.74 4.17 -2.02
CA GLN A 77 -14.50 5.20 -1.30
C GLN A 77 -13.95 5.46 0.10
N ILE A 78 -13.63 4.39 0.86
CA ILE A 78 -13.03 4.54 2.20
C ILE A 78 -11.68 5.25 2.10
N PHE A 79 -10.81 4.81 1.18
CA PHE A 79 -9.50 5.40 0.98
C PHE A 79 -9.59 6.88 0.63
N THR A 80 -10.44 7.26 -0.33
CA THR A 80 -10.61 8.66 -0.76
C THR A 80 -11.11 9.54 0.36
N ASN A 81 -12.12 9.10 1.10
CA ASN A 81 -12.68 9.88 2.20
C ASN A 81 -11.66 10.04 3.34
N LEU A 82 -10.92 8.98 3.68
CA LEU A 82 -9.86 9.07 4.70
C LEU A 82 -8.73 10.01 4.26
N GLY A 83 -8.33 9.96 2.98
CA GLY A 83 -7.34 10.88 2.42
C GLY A 83 -7.80 12.33 2.44
N GLU A 84 -9.05 12.61 2.05
CA GLU A 84 -9.65 13.96 2.06
C GLU A 84 -9.69 14.53 3.48
N HIS A 85 -10.12 13.74 4.47
CA HIS A 85 -10.15 14.19 5.86
C HIS A 85 -8.77 14.30 6.51
N SER A 86 -7.78 13.55 6.03
CA SER A 86 -6.40 13.60 6.53
C SER A 86 -5.66 14.85 6.05
N PHE A 87 -5.78 15.18 4.76
CA PHE A 87 -4.94 16.15 4.08
C PHE A 87 -5.69 17.38 3.54
N GLY A 88 -7.01 17.49 3.77
CA GLY A 88 -7.85 18.59 3.30
C GLY A 88 -8.01 18.63 1.77
N SER A 89 -8.86 19.53 1.26
CA SER A 89 -8.78 19.95 -0.14
C SER A 89 -7.54 20.82 -0.33
N LEU A 90 -6.89 20.80 -1.50
CA LEU A 90 -5.66 21.57 -1.81
C LEU A 90 -5.84 23.13 -1.78
N SER A 91 -6.79 23.65 -1.01
CA SER A 91 -7.11 25.06 -0.82
C SER A 91 -6.21 25.73 0.21
N VAL A 92 -5.09 26.27 -0.29
CA VAL A 92 -4.38 27.48 0.17
C VAL A 92 -4.60 27.90 1.64
N GLY A 93 -3.76 27.38 2.54
CA GLY A 93 -3.66 27.84 3.93
C GLY A 93 -2.89 26.87 4.80
N LYS A 94 -2.42 27.31 5.98
CA LYS A 94 -1.89 26.43 7.03
C LYS A 94 -3.04 25.56 7.59
N GLU A 95 -3.56 24.63 6.81
CA GLU A 95 -4.45 23.60 7.33
C GLU A 95 -3.58 22.52 7.95
N SER A 96 -3.63 22.42 9.28
CA SER A 96 -3.02 21.34 10.05
C SER A 96 -3.64 20.02 9.61
N TYR A 97 -2.81 19.03 9.28
CA TYR A 97 -3.31 17.71 8.97
C TYR A 97 -4.11 17.12 10.14
N ASN A 98 -5.10 16.30 9.81
CA ASN A 98 -5.86 15.63 10.85
C ASN A 98 -5.18 14.32 11.23
N GLU A 99 -4.37 14.36 12.30
CA GLU A 99 -3.62 13.21 12.78
C GLU A 99 -4.47 11.95 13.02
N GLN A 100 -5.70 12.10 13.50
CA GLN A 100 -6.60 10.97 13.75
C GLN A 100 -6.96 10.27 12.44
N TYR A 101 -7.25 11.03 11.38
CA TYR A 101 -7.55 10.44 10.07
C TYR A 101 -6.30 9.89 9.40
N ILE A 102 -5.12 10.48 9.61
CA ILE A 102 -3.85 9.91 9.14
C ILE A 102 -3.61 8.52 9.74
N GLU A 103 -3.89 8.32 11.03
CA GLU A 103 -3.76 7.02 11.69
C GLU A 103 -4.74 5.98 11.11
N LEU A 104 -5.99 6.38 10.86
CA LEU A 104 -6.99 5.52 10.23
C LEU A 104 -6.62 5.16 8.80
N LEU A 105 -6.20 6.15 8.00
CA LEU A 105 -5.72 5.98 6.63
C LEU A 105 -4.54 5.02 6.59
N SER A 106 -3.55 5.21 7.46
CA SER A 106 -2.35 4.37 7.53
C SER A 106 -2.73 2.92 7.84
N SER A 107 -3.59 2.69 8.84
CA SER A 107 -4.01 1.34 9.24
C SER A 107 -4.81 0.65 8.13
N PHE A 108 -5.76 1.37 7.53
CA PHE A 108 -6.57 0.86 6.41
C PHE A 108 -5.69 0.50 5.21
N GLN A 109 -4.84 1.44 4.77
CA GLN A 109 -4.01 1.27 3.59
C GLN A 109 -2.92 0.23 3.80
N LEU A 110 -2.35 0.10 5.02
CA LEU A 110 -1.39 -0.96 5.34
C LEU A 110 -2.03 -2.35 5.18
N THR A 111 -3.25 -2.52 5.69
CA THR A 111 -3.99 -3.78 5.56
C THR A 111 -4.27 -4.10 4.08
N LEU A 112 -4.71 -3.09 3.32
CA LEU A 112 -4.94 -3.24 1.88
C LEU A 112 -3.64 -3.54 1.12
N CYS A 113 -2.53 -2.89 1.47
CA CYS A 113 -1.18 -3.12 0.93
C CYS A 113 -0.76 -4.59 1.06
N ASN A 114 -1.02 -5.19 2.22
CA ASN A 114 -0.72 -6.60 2.49
C ASN A 114 -1.55 -7.55 1.62
N TYR A 115 -2.84 -7.27 1.40
CA TYR A 115 -3.67 -8.09 0.51
C TYR A 115 -3.34 -7.89 -0.98
N LEU A 116 -2.94 -6.68 -1.37
CA LEU A 116 -2.48 -6.38 -2.73
C LEU A 116 -1.21 -7.13 -3.09
N GLU A 117 -0.33 -7.39 -2.13
CA GLU A 117 0.86 -8.24 -2.31
C GLU A 117 0.50 -9.64 -2.82
N LEU A 118 -0.64 -10.18 -2.37
CA LEU A 118 -0.99 -11.59 -2.54
C LEU A 118 -1.80 -11.89 -3.80
N SER A 119 -2.55 -10.93 -4.33
CA SER A 119 -3.58 -11.19 -5.34
C SER A 119 -3.51 -10.20 -6.50
N GLU A 120 -2.96 -10.67 -7.63
CA GLU A 120 -2.98 -9.95 -8.91
C GLU A 120 -4.38 -9.44 -9.26
N LEU A 121 -5.41 -10.28 -9.10
CA LEU A 121 -6.80 -9.90 -9.38
C LEU A 121 -7.25 -8.69 -8.55
N LEU A 122 -6.83 -8.59 -7.29
CA LEU A 122 -7.20 -7.45 -6.44
C LEU A 122 -6.46 -6.20 -6.90
N ALA A 123 -5.17 -6.35 -7.21
CA ALA A 123 -4.34 -5.29 -7.72
C ALA A 123 -4.88 -4.71 -9.03
N GLU A 124 -5.27 -5.56 -9.98
CA GLU A 124 -5.93 -5.14 -11.22
C GLU A 124 -7.25 -4.40 -10.95
N LYS A 125 -8.09 -4.94 -10.06
CA LYS A 125 -9.37 -4.30 -9.72
C LYS A 125 -9.19 -2.93 -9.11
N MET A 126 -8.18 -2.75 -8.24
CA MET A 126 -7.83 -1.46 -7.66
C MET A 126 -7.20 -0.51 -8.68
N SER A 127 -6.35 -1.01 -9.60
CA SER A 127 -5.80 -0.24 -10.72
C SER A 127 -6.87 0.29 -11.68
N MET A 128 -8.01 -0.39 -11.79
CA MET A 128 -9.16 0.08 -12.57
C MET A 128 -9.98 1.16 -11.84
N GLN A 129 -9.73 1.41 -10.55
CA GLN A 129 -10.41 2.47 -9.80
C GLN A 129 -9.67 3.80 -9.98
N ASP A 130 -10.06 4.58 -10.99
CA ASP A 130 -9.43 5.87 -11.29
C ASP A 130 -9.40 6.82 -10.07
N ALA A 131 -10.41 6.77 -9.19
CA ALA A 131 -10.45 7.59 -7.98
C ALA A 131 -9.37 7.19 -6.95
N TYR A 132 -9.07 5.89 -6.82
CA TYR A 132 -8.03 5.40 -5.93
C TYR A 132 -6.65 5.92 -6.33
N LEU A 133 -6.31 5.80 -7.62
CA LEU A 133 -5.02 6.22 -8.15
C LEU A 133 -4.84 7.75 -8.11
N LYS A 134 -5.90 8.51 -8.44
CA LYS A 134 -5.88 9.97 -8.31
C LYS A 134 -5.66 10.41 -6.87
N GLU A 135 -6.27 9.71 -5.92
CA GLU A 135 -6.12 10.02 -4.51
C GLU A 135 -4.72 9.73 -3.98
N ILE A 136 -4.09 8.63 -4.39
CA ILE A 136 -2.67 8.35 -4.08
C ILE A 136 -1.80 9.54 -4.52
N TYR A 137 -1.99 10.01 -5.75
CA TYR A 137 -1.23 11.14 -6.26
C TYR A 137 -1.52 12.43 -5.48
N ARG A 138 -2.79 12.69 -5.15
CA ARG A 138 -3.21 13.88 -4.39
C ARG A 138 -2.60 13.88 -2.98
N ILE A 139 -2.64 12.75 -2.27
CA ILE A 139 -2.02 12.59 -0.96
C ILE A 139 -0.52 12.88 -1.05
N HIS A 140 0.17 12.32 -2.05
CA HIS A 140 1.58 12.60 -2.28
C HIS A 140 1.86 14.11 -2.50
N GLN A 141 1.07 14.80 -3.32
CA GLN A 141 1.22 16.25 -3.53
C GLN A 141 0.97 17.06 -2.25
N ALA A 142 -0.01 16.67 -1.45
CA ALA A 142 -0.29 17.31 -0.17
C ALA A 142 0.90 17.15 0.80
N ILE A 143 1.51 15.96 0.83
CA ILE A 143 2.68 15.65 1.66
C ILE A 143 3.93 16.43 1.22
N LEU A 144 4.19 16.54 -0.08
CA LEU A 144 5.33 17.33 -0.59
C LEU A 144 5.23 18.81 -0.26
N SER A 145 4.01 19.32 -0.09
CA SER A 145 3.75 20.72 0.26
C SER A 145 3.89 20.99 1.78
N TYR A 146 4.23 19.97 2.57
CA TYR A 146 4.25 20.05 4.02
C TYR A 146 5.48 20.78 4.58
N ASN A 147 5.27 21.56 5.64
CA ASN A 147 6.32 22.30 6.36
C ASN A 147 6.14 22.29 7.89
N GLY A 148 5.43 21.31 8.44
CA GLY A 148 5.03 21.30 9.86
C GLY A 148 6.03 20.61 10.81
N THR A 149 5.51 19.98 11.88
CA THR A 149 6.29 19.59 13.06
C THR A 149 6.86 18.16 12.99
N CYS A 150 7.85 17.86 13.85
CA CYS A 150 8.57 16.58 13.87
C CYS A 150 7.70 15.33 14.17
N SER A 151 6.61 15.44 14.95
CA SER A 151 5.71 14.30 15.22
C SER A 151 4.81 13.97 14.03
N GLU A 152 4.31 14.99 13.37
CA GLU A 152 3.52 14.88 12.15
C GLU A 152 4.38 14.31 11.01
N GLU A 153 5.65 14.72 10.89
CA GLU A 153 6.63 14.16 9.95
C GLU A 153 6.74 12.63 10.03
N LYS A 154 6.70 12.03 11.23
CA LYS A 154 6.77 10.56 11.38
C LYS A 154 5.54 9.85 10.83
N LYS A 155 4.33 10.38 11.13
CA LYS A 155 3.07 9.79 10.66
C LYS A 155 2.93 9.94 9.15
N ILE A 156 3.33 11.10 8.61
CA ILE A 156 3.38 11.36 7.17
C ILE A 156 4.37 10.41 6.49
N THR A 157 5.57 10.23 7.07
CA THR A 157 6.58 9.30 6.54
C THR A 157 6.00 7.88 6.45
N LEU A 158 5.25 7.43 7.46
CA LEU A 158 4.60 6.13 7.43
C LEU A 158 3.58 6.02 6.28
N VAL A 159 2.76 7.04 6.05
CA VAL A 159 1.82 7.06 4.91
C VAL A 159 2.57 6.93 3.59
N VAL A 160 3.69 7.64 3.42
CA VAL A 160 4.54 7.56 2.24
C VAL A 160 5.11 6.15 2.05
N GLU A 161 5.65 5.54 3.11
CA GLU A 161 6.17 4.18 3.08
C GLU A 161 5.12 3.18 2.63
N ILE A 162 3.92 3.28 3.18
CA ILE A 162 2.80 2.42 2.80
C ILE A 162 2.42 2.66 1.33
N VAL A 163 2.30 3.91 0.87
CA VAL A 163 1.95 4.24 -0.52
C VAL A 163 2.96 3.66 -1.50
N VAL A 164 4.26 3.90 -1.29
CA VAL A 164 5.32 3.40 -2.17
C VAL A 164 5.34 1.87 -2.16
N LYS A 165 5.18 1.24 -0.99
CA LYS A 165 5.09 -0.22 -0.88
C LYS A 165 3.85 -0.79 -1.57
N THR A 166 2.70 -0.10 -1.51
CA THR A 166 1.49 -0.48 -2.26
C THR A 166 1.76 -0.48 -3.76
N LEU A 167 2.40 0.57 -4.30
CA LEU A 167 2.72 0.64 -5.72
C LEU A 167 3.64 -0.52 -6.15
N TYR A 168 4.68 -0.80 -5.37
CA TYR A 168 5.54 -1.97 -5.57
C TYR A 168 4.74 -3.28 -5.54
N ASN A 169 3.93 -3.50 -4.50
CA ASN A 169 3.15 -4.72 -4.30
C ASN A 169 2.13 -4.96 -5.43
N MET A 170 1.66 -3.90 -6.08
CA MET A 170 0.83 -4.00 -7.28
C MET A 170 1.67 -4.34 -8.52
N LEU A 171 2.82 -3.67 -8.71
CA LEU A 171 3.68 -3.84 -9.89
C LEU A 171 4.36 -5.20 -9.98
N GLN A 172 4.71 -5.82 -8.86
CA GLN A 172 5.37 -7.13 -8.83
C GLN A 172 4.53 -8.27 -9.43
N HIS A 173 3.23 -8.07 -9.63
CA HIS A 173 2.37 -9.01 -10.34
C HIS A 173 2.57 -8.97 -11.87
N GLU A 174 3.35 -8.00 -12.38
CA GLU A 174 3.70 -7.86 -13.79
C GLU A 174 2.50 -7.71 -14.75
N SER A 175 1.32 -7.37 -14.22
CA SER A 175 0.13 -7.17 -15.04
C SER A 175 0.25 -5.89 -15.89
N PRO A 176 0.06 -5.98 -17.23
CA PRO A 176 0.05 -4.82 -18.10
C PRO A 176 -1.03 -3.80 -17.75
N ILE A 177 -2.14 -4.24 -17.15
CA ILE A 177 -3.25 -3.39 -16.70
C ILE A 177 -2.76 -2.46 -15.60
N ILE A 178 -2.02 -3.00 -14.63
CA ILE A 178 -1.48 -2.24 -13.50
C ILE A 178 -0.46 -1.22 -14.00
N CYS A 179 0.52 -1.64 -14.79
CA CYS A 179 1.55 -0.75 -15.31
C CYS A 179 0.95 0.39 -16.16
N SER A 180 -0.03 0.08 -17.02
CA SER A 180 -0.73 1.09 -17.82
C SER A 180 -1.50 2.09 -16.97
N ALA A 181 -2.15 1.63 -15.89
CA ALA A 181 -2.89 2.50 -14.99
C ALA A 181 -1.97 3.45 -14.21
N LEU A 182 -0.84 2.95 -13.70
CA LEU A 182 0.16 3.76 -12.99
C LEU A 182 0.77 4.84 -13.91
N LYS A 183 1.05 4.49 -15.18
CA LYS A 183 1.47 5.45 -16.23
C LYS A 183 0.42 6.53 -16.46
N LYS A 184 -0.85 6.14 -16.66
CA LYS A 184 -1.98 7.05 -16.92
C LYS A 184 -2.18 8.11 -15.81
N HIS A 185 -1.91 7.76 -14.56
CA HIS A 185 -2.15 8.61 -13.39
C HIS A 185 -0.89 9.23 -12.79
N ASN A 186 0.24 9.25 -13.53
CA ASN A 186 1.51 9.84 -13.11
C ASN A 186 2.06 9.30 -11.77
N LEU A 187 1.73 8.05 -11.44
CA LEU A 187 2.22 7.42 -10.21
C LEU A 187 3.71 7.02 -10.31
N ILE A 188 4.25 7.01 -11.53
CA ILE A 188 5.69 6.85 -11.79
C ILE A 188 6.50 7.99 -11.16
N ASP A 189 5.93 9.21 -11.11
CA ASP A 189 6.63 10.36 -10.54
C ASP A 189 6.88 10.18 -9.04
N ILE A 190 5.97 9.49 -8.34
CA ILE A 190 6.08 9.16 -6.91
C ILE A 190 7.27 8.22 -6.70
N VAL A 191 7.31 7.10 -7.42
CA VAL A 191 8.40 6.12 -7.25
C VAL A 191 9.75 6.71 -7.70
N THR A 192 9.77 7.52 -8.75
CA THR A 192 10.98 8.23 -9.22
C THR A 192 11.49 9.22 -8.18
N HIS A 193 10.59 9.96 -7.52
CA HIS A 193 10.95 10.87 -6.44
C HIS A 193 11.63 10.14 -5.28
N TYR A 194 11.03 9.03 -4.81
CA TYR A 194 11.53 8.30 -3.65
C TYR A 194 12.70 7.33 -3.94
N ALA A 195 13.04 7.08 -5.20
CA ALA A 195 14.27 6.37 -5.57
C ALA A 195 15.55 7.10 -5.10
N LYS A 196 15.44 8.41 -4.85
CA LYS A 196 16.52 9.26 -4.32
C LYS A 196 16.41 9.51 -2.82
N SER A 197 15.54 8.77 -2.13
CA SER A 197 15.32 8.95 -0.70
C SER A 197 16.51 8.45 0.12
N THR A 198 16.81 9.12 1.23
CA THR A 198 17.75 8.63 2.24
C THR A 198 17.14 7.55 3.14
N ASN A 199 15.81 7.37 3.08
CA ASN A 199 15.15 6.24 3.72
C ASN A 199 15.29 5.00 2.84
N THR A 200 16.08 4.04 3.32
CA THR A 200 16.40 2.80 2.62
C THR A 200 15.16 2.00 2.19
N ASN A 201 14.10 1.94 3.01
CA ASN A 201 12.90 1.17 2.66
C ASN A 201 12.17 1.79 1.48
N LEU A 202 12.05 3.12 1.46
CA LEU A 202 11.47 3.88 0.35
C LEU A 202 12.31 3.74 -0.91
N GLN A 203 13.62 3.91 -0.77
CA GLN A 203 14.57 3.83 -1.86
C GLN A 203 14.49 2.47 -2.58
N ILE A 204 14.50 1.36 -1.83
CA ILE A 204 14.42 0.02 -2.39
C ILE A 204 13.08 -0.24 -3.07
N ALA A 205 11.97 0.06 -2.38
CA ALA A 205 10.63 -0.14 -2.93
C ALA A 205 10.45 0.62 -4.26
N SER A 206 10.97 1.85 -4.31
CA SER A 206 11.01 2.66 -5.52
C SER A 206 11.85 2.03 -6.63
N TYR A 207 13.07 1.58 -6.34
CA TYR A 207 13.92 0.95 -7.36
C TYR A 207 13.29 -0.29 -7.95
N LEU A 208 12.79 -1.18 -7.10
CA LEU A 208 12.12 -2.39 -7.56
C LEU A 208 10.85 -2.05 -8.37
N SER A 209 10.09 -1.02 -7.96
CA SER A 209 8.95 -0.55 -8.75
C SER A 209 9.38 -0.04 -10.14
N LEU A 210 10.47 0.73 -10.20
CA LEU A 210 11.00 1.26 -11.46
C LEU A 210 11.45 0.14 -12.40
N ALA A 211 12.05 -0.93 -11.87
CA ALA A 211 12.41 -2.12 -12.65
C ALA A 211 11.20 -2.80 -13.31
N TYR A 212 10.06 -2.90 -12.62
CA TYR A 212 8.82 -3.43 -13.21
C TYR A 212 8.16 -2.46 -14.22
N ILE A 213 8.49 -1.17 -14.18
CA ILE A 213 7.91 -0.13 -15.06
C ILE A 213 8.74 0.04 -16.35
N TYR A 214 10.06 0.04 -16.19
CA TYR A 214 11.06 0.26 -17.22
C TYR A 214 11.65 -1.09 -17.64
N ASN A 215 11.18 -1.61 -18.77
CA ASN A 215 11.78 -2.79 -19.40
C ASN A 215 13.16 -2.45 -19.97
N GLU A 216 13.92 -3.47 -20.41
CA GLU A 216 15.33 -3.43 -20.85
C GLU A 216 15.74 -2.25 -21.76
N ASP A 217 14.80 -1.66 -22.53
CA ASP A 217 15.06 -0.57 -23.46
C ASP A 217 14.94 0.86 -22.86
N GLN A 218 14.58 0.99 -21.59
CA GLN A 218 14.36 2.29 -20.94
C GLN A 218 15.32 2.50 -19.78
N LEU A 219 16.16 3.54 -19.90
CA LEU A 219 17.14 3.89 -18.86
C LEU A 219 16.43 4.40 -17.60
N ILE A 220 16.66 3.74 -16.47
CA ILE A 220 16.30 4.26 -15.16
C ILE A 220 17.20 5.48 -14.88
N PRO A 221 16.65 6.67 -14.59
CA PRO A 221 17.48 7.84 -14.27
C PRO A 221 18.16 7.63 -12.91
N GLY A 222 19.50 7.46 -12.93
CA GLY A 222 20.33 7.32 -11.73
C GLY A 222 21.52 8.28 -11.74
N ASP A 223 21.92 8.73 -10.54
CA ASP A 223 23.23 9.34 -10.29
C ASP A 223 24.18 8.30 -9.66
N ASP A 224 25.45 8.66 -9.50
CA ASP A 224 26.49 7.72 -9.03
C ASP A 224 26.19 7.15 -7.63
N GLU A 225 25.57 7.92 -6.73
CA GLU A 225 25.19 7.45 -5.39
C GLU A 225 24.10 6.38 -5.46
N ASN A 226 23.10 6.61 -6.31
CA ASN A 226 22.02 5.67 -6.56
C ASN A 226 22.50 4.36 -7.21
N ILE A 227 23.44 4.44 -8.16
CA ILE A 227 24.07 3.27 -8.78
C ILE A 227 24.84 2.46 -7.73
N ASN A 228 25.65 3.13 -6.90
CA ASN A 228 26.39 2.46 -5.83
C ASN A 228 25.47 1.77 -4.83
N PHE A 229 24.36 2.39 -4.46
CA PHE A 229 23.36 1.77 -3.59
C PHE A 229 22.80 0.48 -4.20
N MET A 230 22.35 0.52 -5.45
CA MET A 230 21.83 -0.66 -6.15
C MET A 230 22.86 -1.78 -6.25
N VAL A 231 24.11 -1.46 -6.63
CA VAL A 231 25.19 -2.45 -6.72
C VAL A 231 25.45 -3.12 -5.37
N ASN A 232 25.45 -2.35 -4.28
CA ASN A 232 25.64 -2.90 -2.93
C ASN A 232 24.47 -3.78 -2.48
N MET A 233 23.24 -3.40 -2.82
CA MET A 233 22.04 -4.19 -2.55
C MET A 233 22.08 -5.53 -3.29
N LEU A 234 22.39 -5.51 -4.59
CA LEU A 234 22.53 -6.71 -5.42
C LEU A 234 23.67 -7.61 -4.92
N ALA A 235 24.84 -7.02 -4.61
CA ALA A 235 25.97 -7.77 -4.06
C ALA A 235 25.60 -8.47 -2.73
N SER A 236 24.83 -7.79 -1.88
CA SER A 236 24.34 -8.37 -0.62
C SER A 236 23.36 -9.52 -0.86
N ALA A 237 22.45 -9.37 -1.84
CA ALA A 237 21.50 -10.42 -2.21
C ALA A 237 22.17 -11.67 -2.77
N LEU A 238 23.23 -11.49 -3.57
CA LEU A 238 24.03 -12.58 -4.12
C LEU A 238 24.85 -13.32 -3.03
N ASP A 239 25.36 -12.60 -2.03
CA ASP A 239 26.14 -13.20 -0.94
C ASP A 239 25.28 -14.07 0.00
N LYS A 240 24.00 -13.70 0.20
CA LYS A 240 23.10 -14.35 1.17
C LYS A 240 21.71 -14.66 0.61
N PRO A 241 21.60 -15.50 -0.43
CA PRO A 241 20.38 -15.68 -1.22
C PRO A 241 19.18 -16.23 -0.45
N SER A 242 19.40 -16.90 0.69
CA SER A 242 18.34 -17.43 1.55
C SER A 242 17.86 -16.45 2.63
N THR A 243 18.39 -15.22 2.68
CA THR A 243 18.02 -14.22 3.68
C THR A 243 17.09 -13.15 3.11
N ARG A 244 16.34 -12.48 3.98
CA ARG A 244 15.67 -11.22 3.61
C ARG A 244 16.63 -10.08 3.86
N ILE A 245 16.77 -9.20 2.88
CA ILE A 245 17.60 -8.00 2.91
C ILE A 245 16.66 -6.81 2.85
N TYR A 246 16.70 -5.95 3.88
CA TYR A 246 15.81 -4.80 4.03
C TYR A 246 14.31 -5.14 3.93
N GLY A 247 13.90 -6.35 4.36
CA GLY A 247 12.51 -6.81 4.30
C GLY A 247 12.09 -7.50 3.00
N TYR A 248 12.93 -7.46 1.96
CA TYR A 248 12.71 -8.12 0.68
C TYR A 248 13.48 -9.43 0.62
N SER A 249 12.92 -10.45 -0.03
CA SER A 249 13.68 -11.66 -0.35
C SER A 249 14.78 -11.35 -1.36
N CYS A 250 15.88 -12.09 -1.32
CA CYS A 250 16.93 -11.95 -2.33
C CYS A 250 16.41 -12.27 -3.74
N GLU A 251 15.43 -13.16 -3.86
CA GLU A 251 14.79 -13.47 -5.15
C GLU A 251 14.06 -12.24 -5.72
N GLU A 252 13.30 -11.51 -4.90
CA GLU A 252 12.67 -10.25 -5.33
C GLU A 252 13.71 -9.21 -5.77
N ILE A 253 14.82 -9.07 -5.03
CA ILE A 253 15.88 -8.11 -5.34
C ILE A 253 16.63 -8.48 -6.62
N LEU A 254 16.84 -9.76 -6.89
CA LEU A 254 17.57 -10.23 -8.07
C LEU A 254 16.69 -10.27 -9.33
N LYS A 255 15.37 -10.33 -9.15
CA LYS A 255 14.40 -10.36 -10.25
C LYS A 255 14.11 -8.96 -10.81
N GLY A 256 13.99 -7.96 -9.93
CA GLY A 256 13.91 -6.55 -10.33
C GLY A 256 15.27 -6.01 -10.76
#